data_AF-X1FAV3-F1
#
_entry.id   AF-X1FAV3-F1
#
_cell.length_a   1.000
_cell.length_b   1.000
_cell.length_c   1.000
_cell.angle_alpha   90.00
_cell.angle_beta   90.00
_cell.angle_gamma   90.00
#
_symmetry.space_group_name_H-M   'P 1'
#
loop_
_entity.id
_entity.type
_entity.pdbx_description
1 polymer ?
#
loop_
_entity_poly.entity_id
_entity_poly.type
_entity_poly.pdbx_seq_one_letter_code
_entity_poly.pdbx_strand_id
1 'polypeptide(L)'
;MSESVQDLKLKNLIQACKENGNYKKLAVISFILTSNKMDEIGIKLGVRPRAKNKEERLFDYATLINDIFKSNIGVSIFRQEQIEELKRCEIPFLQRRGDIPYEYIRPIFEIYFDLRELEIPNLSKQ
;
A
#
# COMPACT_ATOMS: atom_id res chain seq x y z
N MET A 1 -8.75 -18.76 9.98
CA MET A 1 -7.61 -18.07 9.35
C MET A 1 -6.33 -18.73 9.82
N SER A 2 -5.57 -19.38 8.94
CA SER A 2 -4.20 -19.81 9.28
C SER A 2 -3.30 -18.59 9.14
N GLU A 3 -2.82 -18.02 10.24
CA GLU A 3 -1.81 -16.96 10.17
C GLU A 3 -0.59 -17.49 9.43
N SER A 4 -0.17 -16.80 8.37
CA SER A 4 1.07 -17.18 7.69
C SER A 4 2.26 -16.82 8.59
N VAL A 5 3.37 -17.56 8.47
CA VAL A 5 4.62 -17.25 9.19
C VAL A 5 5.08 -15.80 8.94
N GLN A 6 4.73 -15.22 7.79
CA GLN A 6 5.02 -13.83 7.46
C GLN A 6 4.19 -12.84 8.28
N ASP A 7 2.93 -13.18 8.60
CA ASP A 7 2.05 -12.34 9.43
C ASP A 7 2.55 -12.26 10.86
N LEU A 8 2.98 -13.40 11.41
CA LEU A 8 3.60 -13.45 12.74
C LEU A 8 4.89 -12.61 12.78
N LYS A 9 5.75 -12.71 11.76
CA LYS A 9 6.96 -11.89 11.65
C LYS A 9 6.64 -10.39 11.59
N LEU A 10 5.60 -10.02 10.83
CA LEU A 10 5.19 -8.62 10.70
C LEU A 10 4.59 -8.09 12.01
N LYS A 11 3.75 -8.88 12.70
CA LYS A 11 3.21 -8.53 14.01
C LYS A 11 4.30 -8.35 15.06
N ASN A 12 5.28 -9.26 15.11
CA ASN A 12 6.43 -9.15 16.00
C ASN A 12 7.26 -7.90 15.73
N LEU A 13 7.47 -7.56 14.44
CA LEU A 13 8.16 -6.32 14.06
C LEU A 13 7.37 -5.08 14.51
N ILE A 14 6.05 -5.05 14.30
CA ILE A 14 5.20 -3.94 14.76
C ILE A 14 5.33 -3.77 16.26
N GLN A 15 5.27 -4.87 17.02
CA GLN A 15 5.39 -4.87 18.48
C GLN A 15 6.75 -4.34 18.93
N ALA A 16 7.85 -4.90 18.39
CA ALA A 16 9.20 -4.46 18.73
C ALA A 16 9.44 -2.98 18.39
N CYS A 17 8.91 -2.49 17.26
CA CYS A 17 8.99 -1.08 16.90
C CYS A 17 8.19 -0.17 17.85
N LYS A 18 7.04 -0.63 18.35
CA LYS A 18 6.24 0.11 19.34
C LYS A 18 6.96 0.22 20.68
N GLU A 19 7.54 -0.86 21.16
CA GLU A 19 8.26 -0.92 22.44
C GLU A 19 9.51 -0.04 22.45
N ASN A 20 10.22 0.03 21.32
CA ASN A 20 11.47 0.77 21.21
C ASN A 20 11.30 2.17 20.58
N GLY A 21 10.06 2.61 20.31
CA GLY A 21 9.77 3.90 19.66
C GLY A 21 10.33 4.04 18.23
N ASN A 22 10.69 2.93 17.57
CA ASN A 22 11.31 2.95 16.24
C ASN A 22 10.25 3.02 15.12
N TYR A 23 9.46 4.10 15.14
CA TYR A 23 8.37 4.32 14.18
C TYR A 23 8.87 4.64 12.78
N LYS A 24 10.06 5.21 12.63
CA LYS A 24 10.66 5.45 11.31
C LYS A 24 10.85 4.16 10.52
N LYS A 25 11.42 3.12 11.15
CA LYS A 25 11.56 1.80 10.50
C LYS A 25 10.20 1.21 10.15
N LEU A 26 9.23 1.38 11.05
CA LEU A 26 7.88 0.87 10.85
C LEU A 26 7.16 1.55 9.68
N ALA A 27 7.29 2.87 9.55
CA ALA A 27 6.76 3.65 8.44
C ALA A 27 7.36 3.23 7.09
N VAL A 28 8.69 3.10 7.04
CA VAL A 28 9.37 2.66 5.81
C VAL A 28 8.85 1.28 5.38
N ILE A 29 8.73 0.35 6.32
CA ILE A 29 8.27 -1.01 6.02
C ILE A 29 6.80 -1.02 5.58
N SER A 30 5.92 -0.26 6.22
CA SER A 30 4.51 -0.20 5.82
C SER A 30 4.37 0.30 4.38
N PHE A 31 5.04 1.40 4.00
CA PHE A 31 4.98 1.93 2.64
C PHE A 31 5.60 1.00 1.60
N ILE A 32 6.70 0.30 1.92
CA ILE A 32 7.29 -0.69 1.01
C ILE A 32 6.32 -1.84 0.74
N LEU A 33 5.71 -2.40 1.80
CA LEU A 33 4.78 -3.52 1.67
C LEU A 33 3.55 -3.13 0.87
N THR A 34 2.93 -1.98 1.17
CA THR A 34 1.77 -1.48 0.44
C THR A 34 2.13 -1.17 -1.01
N SER A 35 3.26 -0.51 -1.26
CA SER A 35 3.72 -0.21 -2.62
C SER A 35 3.94 -1.48 -3.44
N ASN A 36 4.59 -2.49 -2.89
CA ASN A 36 4.85 -3.74 -3.60
C ASN A 36 3.55 -4.48 -3.90
N LYS A 37 2.59 -4.48 -2.96
CA LYS A 37 1.29 -5.11 -3.19
C LYS A 37 0.49 -4.41 -4.27
N MET A 38 0.50 -3.07 -4.29
CA MET A 38 -0.15 -2.29 -5.34
C MET A 38 0.53 -2.49 -6.71
N ASP A 39 1.86 -2.59 -6.76
CA ASP A 39 2.59 -2.94 -7.98
C ASP A 39 2.14 -4.33 -8.49
N GLU A 40 2.04 -5.33 -7.60
CA GLU A 40 1.54 -6.68 -7.94
C GLU A 40 0.12 -6.64 -8.52
N ILE A 41 -0.79 -5.89 -7.89
CA ILE A 41 -2.17 -5.71 -8.34
C ILE A 41 -2.18 -5.06 -9.73
N GLY A 42 -1.48 -3.95 -9.90
CA GLY A 42 -1.39 -3.27 -11.19
C GLY A 42 -0.85 -4.17 -12.30
N ILE A 43 0.23 -4.91 -12.05
CA ILE A 43 0.81 -5.87 -13.00
C ILE A 43 -0.21 -6.94 -13.37
N LYS A 44 -0.86 -7.57 -12.39
CA LYS A 44 -1.91 -8.58 -12.66
C LYS A 44 -3.05 -8.01 -13.49
N LEU A 45 -3.37 -6.75 -13.30
CA LEU A 45 -4.40 -6.03 -14.05
C LEU A 45 -3.92 -5.50 -15.41
N GLY A 46 -2.68 -5.77 -15.82
CA GLY A 46 -2.11 -5.29 -17.09
C GLY A 46 -1.71 -3.81 -17.07
N VAL A 47 -1.65 -3.19 -15.89
CA VAL A 47 -1.17 -1.81 -15.70
C VAL A 47 0.34 -1.85 -15.44
N ARG A 48 1.07 -0.86 -15.97
CA ARG A 48 2.51 -0.70 -15.69
C ARG A 48 2.77 -0.61 -14.17
N PRO A 49 3.92 -1.08 -13.66
CA PRO A 49 4.30 -0.82 -12.27
C PRO A 49 4.44 0.69 -12.00
N ARG A 50 4.40 1.07 -10.72
CA ARG A 50 4.59 2.47 -10.30
C ARG A 50 5.97 2.96 -10.72
N ALA A 51 6.02 4.14 -11.33
CA ALA A 51 7.23 4.80 -11.78
C ALA A 51 7.96 5.47 -10.59
N LYS A 52 8.57 4.66 -9.73
CA LYS A 52 9.26 5.11 -8.51
C LYS A 52 10.35 6.16 -8.78
N ASN A 53 10.99 6.09 -9.96
CA ASN A 53 12.05 7.02 -10.39
C ASN A 53 11.52 8.38 -10.88
N LYS A 54 10.21 8.52 -11.10
CA LYS A 54 9.56 9.75 -11.56
C LYS A 54 8.75 10.44 -10.46
N GLU A 55 9.02 10.09 -9.20
CA GLU A 55 8.31 10.60 -8.02
C GLU A 55 6.78 10.36 -8.06
N GLU A 56 6.33 9.36 -8.83
CA GLU A 56 4.91 8.98 -8.84
C GLU A 56 4.51 8.50 -7.45
N ARG A 57 3.53 9.16 -6.85
CA ARG A 57 3.08 8.84 -5.48
C ARG A 57 2.19 7.62 -5.48
N LEU A 58 2.09 6.96 -4.34
CA LEU A 58 1.30 5.75 -4.17
C LEU A 58 -0.19 6.03 -4.38
N PHE A 59 -0.71 7.15 -3.88
CA PHE A 59 -2.10 7.54 -4.13
C PHE A 59 -2.37 7.94 -5.59
N ASP A 60 -1.39 8.54 -6.28
CA ASP A 60 -1.51 8.86 -7.72
C ASP A 60 -1.62 7.57 -8.53
N TYR A 61 -0.81 6.57 -8.19
CA TYR A 61 -0.85 5.25 -8.83
C TYR A 61 -2.16 4.49 -8.55
N ALA A 62 -2.69 4.56 -7.33
CA ALA A 62 -4.00 4.01 -7.00
C ALA A 62 -5.11 4.64 -7.87
N THR A 63 -5.06 5.96 -8.01
CA THR A 63 -6.02 6.74 -8.80
C THR A 63 -5.93 6.35 -10.27
N LEU A 64 -4.72 6.25 -10.83
CA LEU A 64 -4.50 5.79 -12.20
C LEU A 64 -5.13 4.41 -12.47
N ILE A 65 -4.90 3.43 -11.59
CA ILE A 65 -5.51 2.10 -11.74
C ILE A 65 -7.02 2.21 -11.72
N ASN A 66 -7.59 2.95 -10.77
CA ASN A 66 -9.04 3.15 -10.70
C ASN A 66 -9.59 3.82 -11.97
N ASP A 67 -8.93 4.84 -12.49
CA ASP A 67 -9.37 5.55 -13.69
C ASP A 67 -9.42 4.64 -14.92
N ILE A 68 -8.38 3.81 -15.12
CA ILE A 68 -8.33 2.81 -16.20
C ILE A 68 -9.50 1.83 -16.10
N PHE A 69 -9.75 1.28 -14.91
CA PHE A 69 -10.78 0.25 -14.73
C PHE A 69 -12.20 0.84 -14.72
N LYS A 70 -12.35 2.05 -14.21
CA LYS A 70 -13.62 2.76 -14.22
C LYS A 70 -14.03 3.16 -15.63
N SER A 71 -13.09 3.60 -16.47
CA SER A 71 -13.39 3.93 -17.88
C SER A 71 -13.69 2.69 -18.73
N ASN A 72 -13.05 1.56 -18.46
CA ASN A 72 -13.16 0.36 -19.29
C ASN A 72 -14.29 -0.57 -18.89
N ILE A 73 -14.51 -0.78 -17.58
CA ILE A 73 -15.46 -1.78 -17.07
C ILE A 73 -16.37 -1.24 -15.95
N GLY A 74 -16.26 0.04 -15.59
CA GLY A 74 -17.12 0.67 -14.57
C GLY A 74 -16.81 0.28 -13.12
N VAL A 75 -15.67 -0.37 -12.86
CA VAL A 75 -15.28 -0.87 -11.53
C VAL A 75 -14.09 -0.07 -10.98
N SER A 76 -14.11 0.21 -9.68
CA SER A 76 -12.96 0.75 -8.94
C SER A 76 -12.29 -0.37 -8.15
N ILE A 77 -10.97 -0.52 -8.30
CA ILE A 77 -10.17 -1.56 -7.64
C ILE A 77 -9.87 -1.16 -6.19
N PHE A 78 -9.54 0.12 -5.98
CA PHE A 78 -9.27 0.69 -4.67
C PHE A 78 -10.45 1.54 -4.23
N ARG A 79 -10.83 1.47 -2.95
CA ARG A 79 -11.88 2.33 -2.40
C ARG A 79 -11.37 3.77 -2.29
N GLN A 80 -12.27 4.75 -2.47
CA GLN A 80 -11.89 6.15 -2.35
C GLN A 80 -11.30 6.47 -0.97
N GLU A 81 -11.84 5.87 0.10
CA GLU A 81 -11.29 6.08 1.44
C GLU A 81 -9.83 5.60 1.56
N GLN A 82 -9.47 4.51 0.88
CA GLN A 82 -8.09 4.00 0.86
C GLN A 82 -7.16 4.99 0.14
N ILE A 83 -7.60 5.60 -0.96
CA ILE A 83 -6.80 6.59 -1.70
C ILE A 83 -6.59 7.86 -0.85
N GLU A 84 -7.64 8.35 -0.20
CA GLU A 84 -7.51 9.52 0.69
C GLU A 84 -6.63 9.22 1.90
N GLU A 85 -6.73 8.03 2.49
CA GLU A 85 -5.83 7.61 3.58
C GLU A 85 -4.38 7.47 3.12
N LEU A 86 -4.13 6.90 1.92
CA LEU A 86 -2.80 6.87 1.32
C LEU A 86 -2.24 8.29 1.18
N LYS A 87 -3.03 9.23 0.66
CA LYS A 87 -2.63 10.62 0.49
C LYS A 87 -2.34 11.30 1.83
N ARG A 88 -3.21 11.11 2.83
CA ARG A 88 -3.07 11.65 4.19
C ARG A 88 -1.78 11.18 4.85
N CYS A 89 -1.40 9.93 4.62
CA CYS A 89 -0.22 9.31 5.25
C CYS A 89 1.08 9.53 4.44
N GLU A 90 1.00 9.49 3.11
CA GLU A 90 2.16 9.57 2.22
C GLU A 90 2.79 10.97 2.21
N ILE A 91 1.97 12.03 2.26
CA ILE A 91 2.50 13.41 2.25
C ILE A 91 3.41 13.67 3.47
N PRO A 92 2.98 13.43 4.73
CA PRO A 92 3.85 13.58 5.90
C PRO A 92 5.05 12.63 5.87
N PHE A 93 4.88 11.41 5.36
CA PHE A 93 5.98 10.44 5.22
C PHE A 93 7.11 11.00 4.35
N LEU A 94 6.78 11.57 3.19
CA LEU A 94 7.76 12.15 2.28
C LEU A 94 8.40 13.42 2.89
N GLN A 95 7.61 14.31 3.46
CA GLN A 95 8.09 15.56 4.07
C GLN A 95 9.04 15.32 5.25
N ARG A 96 8.75 14.33 6.09
CA ARG A 96 9.53 13.99 7.29
C ARG A 96 10.51 12.84 7.08
N ARG A 97 10.71 12.40 5.83
CA ARG A 97 11.61 11.28 5.46
C ARG A 97 11.39 10.03 6.32
N GLY A 98 10.12 9.68 6.51
CA GLY A 98 9.66 8.53 7.27
C GLY A 98 9.54 8.72 8.78
N ASP A 99 9.91 9.88 9.32
CA ASP A 99 9.73 10.17 10.76
C ASP A 99 8.31 10.67 11.04
N ILE A 100 7.37 9.72 11.12
CA ILE A 100 5.94 9.97 11.31
C ILE A 100 5.39 9.22 12.53
N PRO A 101 4.39 9.79 13.23
CA PRO A 101 3.72 9.11 14.33
C PRO A 101 2.97 7.85 13.89
N TYR A 102 2.76 6.91 14.83
CA TYR A 102 2.08 5.63 14.56
C TYR A 102 0.67 5.77 13.98
N GLU A 103 -0.04 6.86 14.28
CA GLU A 103 -1.37 7.18 13.73
C GLU A 103 -1.40 7.34 12.21
N TYR A 104 -0.26 7.65 11.58
CA TYR A 104 -0.09 7.69 10.12
C TYR A 104 0.41 6.36 9.55
N ILE A 105 0.96 5.49 10.41
CA ILE A 105 1.52 4.19 9.98
C ILE A 105 0.45 3.10 10.02
N ARG A 106 -0.41 3.10 11.05
CA ARG A 106 -1.47 2.11 11.24
C ARG A 106 -2.39 1.99 10.00
N PRO A 107 -2.90 3.09 9.40
CA PRO A 107 -3.77 3.01 8.22
C PRO A 107 -3.08 2.38 7.02
N ILE A 108 -1.78 2.59 6.84
CA ILE A 108 -1.02 1.98 5.74
C ILE A 108 -0.94 0.46 5.88
N PHE A 109 -0.81 -0.05 7.12
CA PHE A 109 -0.90 -1.49 7.36
C PHE A 109 -2.30 -2.04 7.15
N GLU A 110 -3.35 -1.32 7.59
CA GLU A 110 -4.74 -1.71 7.36
C GLU A 110 -5.01 -1.85 5.86
N ILE A 111 -4.59 -0.86 5.05
CA ILE A 111 -4.66 -0.92 3.59
C ILE A 111 -3.88 -2.13 3.06
N TYR A 112 -2.65 -2.36 3.52
CA TYR A 112 -1.86 -3.52 3.07
C TYR A 112 -2.57 -4.85 3.33
N PHE A 113 -3.17 -5.03 4.51
CA PHE A 113 -3.90 -6.25 4.84
C PHE A 113 -5.16 -6.40 3.98
N ASP A 114 -5.93 -5.34 3.79
CA ASP A 114 -7.08 -5.35 2.87
C ASP A 114 -6.66 -5.77 1.46
N LEU A 115 -5.58 -5.19 0.93
CA LEU A 115 -5.08 -5.51 -0.41
C LEU A 115 -4.59 -6.94 -0.55
N ARG A 116 -4.23 -7.61 0.55
CA ARG A 116 -3.83 -9.02 0.52
C ARG A 116 -5.00 -9.97 0.41
N GLU A 117 -6.17 -9.57 0.87
CA GLU A 117 -7.39 -10.36 0.77
C GLU A 117 -8.05 -10.24 -0.62
N LEU A 118 -7.64 -9.26 -1.42
CA LEU A 118 -8.12 -9.09 -2.79
C LEU A 118 -7.64 -10.22 -3.70
N GLU A 119 -8.59 -11.01 -4.20
CA GLU A 119 -8.39 -11.95 -5.30
C GLU A 119 -8.44 -11.21 -6.64
N ILE A 120 -7.27 -10.81 -7.13
CA ILE A 120 -7.16 -10.09 -8.41
C ILE A 120 -6.90 -11.09 -9.55
N PRO A 121 -7.76 -11.13 -10.60
CA PRO A 121 -7.54 -11.98 -11.76
C PRO A 121 -6.28 -11.54 -12.52
N ASN A 122 -5.57 -12.50 -13.10
CA ASN A 122 -4.37 -12.20 -13.89
C ASN A 122 -4.74 -11.94 -15.36
N LEU A 123 -4.84 -10.67 -15.72
CA LEU A 123 -5.08 -10.14 -17.05
C LEU A 123 -3.77 -9.87 -17.82
N SER A 124 -2.60 -10.03 -17.19
CA SER A 124 -1.29 -9.71 -17.78
C SER A 124 -0.78 -10.76 -18.78
N LYS A 125 -1.50 -11.88 -18.94
CA LYS A 125 -1.18 -12.95 -19.90
C LYS A 125 -2.23 -12.98 -21.00
N GLN A 126 -2.10 -12.08 -21.97
CA GLN A 126 -2.66 -12.23 -23.31
C GLN A 126 -1.57 -11.93 -24.33
#